data_AF-A0A318HQ05-F1
#
_entry.id   AF-A0A318HQ05-F1
#
_cell.length_a   1.000
_cell.length_b   1.000
_cell.length_c   1.000
_cell.angle_alpha   90.00
_cell.angle_beta   90.00
_cell.angle_gamma   90.00
#
_symmetry.space_group_name_H-M   'P 1'
#
loop_
_entity.id
_entity.type
_entity.pdbx_description
1 polymer ?
#
loop_
_entity_poly.entity_id
_entity_poly.type
_entity_poly.pdbx_seq_one_letter_code
_entity_poly.pdbx_strand_id
1 'polypeptide(L)'
;MPRRVKLLDERQQRQIAETLQAWAEVHPHRHQPVIALIDGSELTPVDMAVAAAHPDSPRGQHLLRVFAAGLIPDDDEKPETLEQILDDYLQDAKRWSKGHR
;
A
#
# COMPACT_ATOMS: atom_id res chain seq x y z
N MET A 1 -3.49 -13.81 21.55
CA MET A 1 -2.44 -12.80 21.81
C MET A 1 -2.45 -11.82 20.65
N PRO A 2 -2.62 -10.50 20.85
CA PRO A 2 -2.51 -9.56 19.74
C PRO A 2 -1.09 -9.68 19.15
N ARG A 3 -0.99 -10.01 17.86
CA ARG A 3 0.31 -10.05 17.16
C ARG A 3 0.95 -8.67 17.30
N ARG A 4 2.18 -8.61 17.86
CA ARG A 4 2.97 -7.37 17.85
C ARG A 4 3.24 -7.02 16.40
N VAL A 5 2.49 -6.05 15.87
CA VAL A 5 2.75 -5.52 14.53
C VAL A 5 4.15 -4.94 14.55
N LYS A 6 5.02 -5.40 13.65
CA LYS A 6 6.37 -4.81 13.51
C LYS A 6 6.21 -3.33 13.20
N LEU A 7 6.98 -2.48 13.86
CA LEU A 7 7.05 -1.07 13.51
C LEU A 7 7.96 -0.94 12.29
N LEU A 8 7.48 -0.27 11.24
CA LEU A 8 8.28 0.09 10.07
C LEU A 8 9.24 1.21 10.45
N ASP A 9 10.49 1.11 10.01
CA ASP A 9 11.44 2.21 10.19
C ASP A 9 11.15 3.39 9.23
N GLU A 10 11.78 4.54 9.48
CA GLU A 10 11.55 5.75 8.68
C GLU A 10 11.90 5.58 7.19
N ARG A 11 12.87 4.72 6.87
CA ARG A 11 13.25 4.43 5.49
C ARG A 11 12.15 3.64 4.80
N GLN A 12 11.60 2.63 5.46
CA GLN A 12 10.49 1.81 4.94
C GLN A 12 9.23 2.65 4.76
N GLN A 13 8.89 3.50 5.72
CA GLN A 13 7.74 4.41 5.61
C GLN A 13 7.88 5.34 4.40
N ARG A 14 9.07 5.91 4.20
CA ARG A 14 9.35 6.76 3.04
C ARG A 14 9.24 5.99 1.73
N GLN A 15 9.79 4.78 1.67
CA GLN A 15 9.71 3.94 0.48
C GLN A 15 8.26 3.57 0.12
N ILE A 16 7.41 3.29 1.12
CA ILE A 16 5.98 3.06 0.91
C ILE A 16 5.31 4.33 0.35
N ALA A 17 5.58 5.50 0.93
CA ALA A 17 5.00 6.75 0.46
C ALA A 17 5.40 7.08 -0.98
N GLU A 18 6.69 6.96 -1.31
CA GLU A 18 7.21 7.19 -2.68
C GLU A 18 6.61 6.19 -3.68
N THR A 19 6.50 4.92 -3.31
CA THR A 19 5.94 3.87 -4.19
C THR A 19 4.46 4.11 -4.46
N LEU A 20 3.67 4.38 -3.42
CA LEU A 20 2.24 4.63 -3.56
C LEU A 20 1.96 5.92 -4.32
N GLN A 21 2.78 6.95 -4.15
CA GLN A 21 2.70 8.18 -4.93
C GLN A 21 2.94 7.90 -6.42
N ALA A 22 4.04 7.23 -6.76
CA ALA A 22 4.38 6.90 -8.15
C ALA A 22 3.31 6.03 -8.81
N TRP A 23 2.77 5.05 -8.07
CA TRP A 23 1.70 4.20 -8.55
C TRP A 23 0.39 4.97 -8.77
N ALA A 24 -0.04 5.80 -7.82
CA ALA A 24 -1.27 6.59 -7.94
C ALA A 24 -1.23 7.61 -9.09
N GLU A 25 -0.05 8.14 -9.41
CA GLU A 25 0.14 9.07 -10.53
C GLU A 25 -0.16 8.43 -11.89
N VAL A 26 0.18 7.15 -12.07
CA VAL A 26 0.07 6.44 -13.35
C VAL A 26 -1.07 5.42 -13.38
N HIS A 27 -1.75 5.17 -12.26
CA HIS A 27 -2.85 4.20 -12.18
C HIS A 27 -4.04 4.64 -13.06
N PRO A 28 -4.54 3.79 -13.98
CA PRO A 28 -5.60 4.15 -14.93
C PRO A 28 -6.93 4.52 -14.27
N HIS A 29 -7.16 4.00 -13.07
CA HIS A 29 -8.35 4.24 -12.26
C HIS A 29 -8.02 4.85 -10.90
N ARG A 30 -7.09 5.82 -10.85
CA ARG A 30 -6.58 6.44 -9.61
C ARG A 30 -7.63 7.00 -8.64
N HIS A 31 -8.86 7.22 -9.10
CA HIS A 31 -9.99 7.71 -8.31
C HIS A 31 -11.07 6.64 -8.04
N GLN A 32 -10.85 5.40 -8.46
CA GLN A 32 -11.75 4.29 -8.17
C GLN A 32 -11.22 3.47 -6.99
N PRO A 33 -12.11 2.96 -6.14
CA PRO A 33 -11.78 1.97 -5.10
C PRO A 33 -11.01 0.79 -5.68
N VAL A 34 -9.91 0.43 -5.04
CA VAL A 34 -9.09 -0.75 -5.40
C VAL A 34 -8.84 -1.66 -4.20
N ILE A 35 -9.00 -1.15 -2.98
CA ILE A 35 -8.92 -1.93 -1.74
C ILE A 35 -10.16 -1.64 -0.91
N ALA A 36 -10.80 -2.70 -0.42
CA ALA A 36 -11.79 -2.64 0.65
C ALA A 36 -11.12 -3.03 1.98
N LEU A 37 -11.23 -2.17 2.98
CA LEU A 37 -10.76 -2.43 4.34
C LEU A 37 -11.82 -3.20 5.14
N ILE A 38 -11.39 -3.87 6.21
CA ILE A 38 -12.26 -4.67 7.08
C ILE A 38 -13.36 -3.84 7.78
N ASP A 39 -13.16 -2.53 7.89
CA ASP A 39 -14.15 -1.59 8.43
C ASP A 39 -15.20 -1.14 7.40
N GLY A 40 -15.15 -1.71 6.19
CA GLY A 40 -16.05 -1.39 5.07
C GLY A 40 -15.67 -0.12 4.32
N SER A 41 -14.58 0.56 4.69
CA SER A 41 -14.07 1.69 3.93
C SER A 41 -13.31 1.23 2.69
N GLU A 42 -13.40 2.04 1.63
CA GLU A 42 -12.72 1.80 0.38
C GLU A 42 -11.56 2.79 0.21
N LEU A 43 -10.41 2.30 -0.26
CA LEU A 43 -9.26 3.13 -0.59
C LEU A 43 -9.06 3.18 -2.11
N THR A 44 -9.00 4.41 -2.63
CA THR A 44 -8.50 4.67 -3.97
C THR A 44 -6.97 4.75 -3.96
N PRO A 45 -6.28 4.59 -5.11
CA PRO A 45 -4.85 4.83 -5.20
C PRO A 45 -4.41 6.20 -4.65
N VAL A 46 -5.20 7.25 -4.91
CA VAL A 46 -4.94 8.60 -4.38
C VAL A 46 -5.08 8.63 -2.85
N ASP A 47 -6.10 8.00 -2.28
CA ASP A 47 -6.27 7.96 -0.81
C ASP A 47 -5.10 7.25 -0.13
N MET A 48 -4.59 6.18 -0.75
CA MET A 48 -3.42 5.45 -0.24
C MET A 48 -2.16 6.32 -0.28
N ALA A 49 -1.91 7.02 -1.39
CA ALA A 49 -0.78 7.94 -1.51
C ALA A 49 -0.84 9.07 -0.47
N VAL A 50 -2.01 9.70 -0.30
CA VAL A 50 -2.23 10.76 0.70
C VAL A 50 -2.02 10.23 2.12
N ALA A 51 -2.57 9.06 2.44
CA ALA A 51 -2.42 8.46 3.77
C ALA A 51 -0.95 8.11 4.06
N ALA A 52 -0.21 7.58 3.08
CA ALA A 52 1.21 7.25 3.24
C ALA A 52 2.10 8.50 3.38
N ALA A 53 1.74 9.62 2.76
CA ALA A 53 2.43 10.90 2.92
C ALA A 53 2.23 11.53 4.31
N HIS A 54 1.22 11.07 5.07
CA HIS A 54 0.90 11.55 6.42
C HIS A 54 0.96 10.41 7.44
N PRO A 55 2.16 9.87 7.74
CA PRO A 55 2.33 8.68 8.58
C PRO A 55 1.81 8.85 10.01
N ASP A 56 1.79 10.08 10.54
CA ASP A 56 1.28 10.39 11.88
C ASP A 56 -0.25 10.49 11.95
N SER A 57 -0.93 10.58 10.80
CA SER A 57 -2.40 10.61 10.77
C SER A 57 -2.98 9.24 11.15
N PRO A 58 -4.18 9.17 11.75
CA PRO A 58 -4.83 7.89 12.06
C PRO A 58 -4.93 6.96 10.84
N ARG A 59 -5.18 7.53 9.66
CA ARG A 59 -5.30 6.79 8.39
C ARG A 59 -3.94 6.31 7.89
N GLY A 60 -2.89 7.14 7.97
CA GLY A 60 -1.51 6.75 7.65
C GLY A 60 -0.98 5.66 8.57
N GLN A 61 -1.20 5.77 9.88
CA GLN A 61 -0.84 4.72 10.85
C GLN A 61 -1.59 3.41 10.59
N HIS A 62 -2.85 3.46 10.13
CA HIS A 62 -3.59 2.25 9.77
C HIS A 62 -2.99 1.60 8.52
N LEU A 63 -2.78 2.38 7.45
CA LEU A 63 -2.17 1.89 6.20
C LEU A 63 -0.78 1.28 6.45
N LEU A 64 0.08 1.96 7.21
CA LEU A 64 1.42 1.47 7.52
C LEU A 64 1.39 0.17 8.35
N ARG A 65 0.41 0.00 9.26
CA ARG A 65 0.22 -1.27 9.98
C ARG A 65 -0.18 -2.41 9.04
N VAL A 66 -0.97 -2.12 8.01
CA VAL A 66 -1.36 -3.10 6.99
C VAL A 66 -0.13 -3.56 6.18
N PHE A 67 0.71 -2.62 5.74
CA PHE A 67 1.99 -2.95 5.09
C PHE A 67 2.97 -3.69 6.01
N ALA A 68 3.05 -3.28 7.28
CA ALA A 68 3.89 -3.93 8.27
C ALA A 68 3.44 -5.36 8.63
N ALA A 69 2.16 -5.65 8.42
CA ALA A 69 1.57 -6.97 8.60
C ALA A 69 1.68 -7.84 7.33
N GLY A 70 2.19 -7.31 6.21
CA GLY A 70 2.26 -8.03 4.93
C GLY A 70 0.90 -8.32 4.32
N LEU A 71 -0.07 -7.40 4.52
CA LEU A 71 -1.45 -7.46 3.99
C LEU A 71 -2.16 -8.80 4.26
N ILE A 72 -2.50 -9.03 5.54
CA ILE A 72 -3.34 -10.14 6.08
C ILE A 72 -3.01 -11.53 5.49
N PRO A 73 -2.40 -12.45 6.27
CA PRO A 73 -2.19 -13.80 5.76
C PRO A 73 -3.54 -14.42 5.36
N ASP A 74 -3.69 -14.69 4.07
CA ASP A 74 -4.70 -15.59 3.55
C ASP A 74 -4.26 -17.02 3.93
N ASP A 75 -5.19 -17.87 4.36
CA ASP A 75 -4.84 -19.26 4.72
C ASP A 75 -4.44 -20.08 3.47
N ASP A 76 -4.75 -19.56 2.27
CA ASP A 76 -4.48 -20.19 0.98
C ASP A 76 -3.18 -19.70 0.29
N GLU A 77 -2.60 -18.56 0.68
CA GLU A 77 -1.37 -18.00 0.08
C GLU A 77 -0.28 -17.66 1.11
N LYS A 78 0.99 -17.82 0.70
CA LYS A 78 2.11 -17.47 1.57
C LYS A 78 2.12 -15.95 1.78
N PRO A 79 2.26 -15.46 3.03
CA PRO A 79 2.30 -14.02 3.28
C PRO A 79 3.46 -13.39 2.53
N GLU A 80 3.15 -12.35 1.75
CA GLU A 80 4.14 -11.61 0.99
C GLU A 80 5.00 -10.73 1.90
N THR A 81 6.26 -10.57 1.54
CA THR A 81 7.14 -9.61 2.19
C THR A 81 6.81 -8.18 1.73
N LEU A 82 7.13 -7.19 2.56
CA LEU A 82 6.95 -5.78 2.20
C LEU A 82 7.66 -5.45 0.88
N GLU A 83 8.87 -5.99 0.68
CA GLU A 83 9.65 -5.78 -0.53
C GLU A 83 8.95 -6.32 -1.78
N GLN A 84 8.30 -7.49 -1.69
CA GLN A 84 7.52 -8.07 -2.81
C GLN A 84 6.33 -7.19 -3.18
N ILE A 85 5.56 -6.78 -2.17
CA ILE A 85 4.39 -5.90 -2.36
C ILE A 85 4.82 -4.60 -3.06
N LEU A 86 5.92 -3.97 -2.61
CA LEU A 86 6.41 -2.73 -3.19
C LEU A 86 6.94 -2.91 -4.62
N ASP A 87 7.63 -4.02 -4.90
CA ASP A 87 8.12 -4.34 -6.24
C ASP A 87 6.98 -4.51 -7.23
N ASP A 88 5.86 -5.13 -6.82
CA ASP A 88 4.68 -5.30 -7.68
C ASP A 88 4.06 -3.95 -8.06
N TYR A 89 3.86 -3.05 -7.09
CA TYR A 89 3.40 -1.69 -7.35
C TYR A 89 4.31 -0.93 -8.31
N LEU A 90 5.64 -1.07 -8.16
CA LEU A 90 6.61 -0.43 -9.05
C LEU A 90 6.59 -1.04 -10.46
N GLN A 91 6.39 -2.35 -10.59
CA GLN A 91 6.28 -3.02 -11.88
C GLN A 91 5.00 -2.59 -12.62
N ASP A 92 3.88 -2.50 -11.92
CA ASP A 92 2.62 -2.04 -12.51
C ASP A 92 2.71 -0.57 -12.93
N ALA A 93 3.31 0.28 -12.10
CA ALA A 93 3.58 1.66 -12.47
C ALA A 93 4.42 1.76 -13.75
N LYS A 94 5.47 0.93 -13.88
CA LYS A 94 6.29 0.84 -15.09
C LYS A 94 5.50 0.33 -16.30
N ARG A 95 4.59 -0.64 -16.13
CA ARG A 95 3.76 -1.17 -17.22
C ARG A 95 2.81 -0.11 -17.77
N TRP A 96 2.10 0.61 -16.89
CA TRP A 96 1.14 1.62 -17.32
C TRP A 96 1.80 2.88 -17.87
N SER A 97 2.94 3.30 -17.32
CA SER A 97 3.71 4.42 -17.88
C SER A 97 4.18 4.18 -19.33
N LYS A 98 4.33 2.90 -19.73
CA LYS A 98 4.68 2.49 -21.11
C LYS A 98 3.46 2.30 -22.02
N GLY A 99 2.25 2.56 -21.55
CA GLY A 99 1.02 2.43 -22.33
C GLY A 99 0.54 0.99 -22.55
N HIS A 100 1.05 0.01 -21.81
CA HIS A 100 0.49 -1.33 -21.80
C HIS A 100 -0.69 -1.38 -20.84
N ARG A 101 -1.90 -1.33 -21.41
CA ARG A 101 -3.18 -1.59 -20.74
C ARG A 101 -3.40 -3.08 -20.58
#